data_AF-A0A3M6V2Z5-F1
#
_entry.id   AF-A0A3M6V2Z5-F1
#
_cell.length_a   1.000
_cell.length_b   1.000
_cell.length_c   1.000
_cell.angle_alpha   90.00
_cell.angle_beta   90.00
_cell.angle_gamma   90.00
#
_symmetry.space_group_name_H-M   'P 1'
#
loop_
_entity.id
_entity.type
_entity.pdbx_description
1 polymer ?
#
loop_
_entity_poly.entity_id
_entity_poly.type
_entity_poly.pdbx_seq_one_letter_code
_entity_poly.pdbx_strand_id
1 'polypeptide(L)'
;LIVVIVSGYFPHLGMLNQLITLSHQLNSDAFNLTNHKYMAHQTALLYQSVNQAGTLMMDYKKNIESNFKSLKAGLVPKDKDSVPRLPHEQKEWINNVTANILDDVQSLPPGLTQPMISAMTFVEQQRQ
;
A
#
# COMPACT_ATOMS: atom_id res chain seq x y z
N LEU A 1 0.46 29.01 12.61
CA LEU A 1 0.48 28.77 11.15
C LEU A 1 1.30 27.52 10.79
N ILE A 2 2.56 27.40 11.23
CA ILE A 2 3.42 26.23 10.96
C ILE A 2 2.87 24.92 11.56
N VAL A 3 2.38 24.94 12.80
CA VAL A 3 1.74 23.77 13.44
C VAL A 3 0.51 23.30 12.64
N VAL A 4 -0.31 24.24 12.14
CA VAL A 4 -1.51 23.94 11.34
C VAL A 4 -1.14 23.32 9.99
N ILE A 5 -0.05 23.79 9.38
CA ILE A 5 0.51 23.21 8.15
C ILE A 5 1.00 21.78 8.44
N VAL A 6 1.91 21.60 9.39
CA VAL A 6 2.46 20.26 9.73
C VAL A 6 1.36 19.27 10.12
N SER A 7 0.35 19.69 10.89
CA SER A 7 -0.80 18.84 11.27
C SER A 7 -1.70 18.47 10.08
N GLY A 8 -1.78 19.30 9.04
CA GLY A 8 -2.53 19.00 7.81
C GLY A 8 -1.81 18.02 6.87
N TYR A 9 -0.48 17.99 6.87
CA TYR A 9 0.34 17.16 5.97
C TYR A 9 0.74 15.80 6.57
N PHE A 10 0.85 15.69 7.90
CA PHE A 10 1.22 14.44 8.59
C PHE A 10 0.30 13.24 8.27
N PRO A 11 -1.05 13.42 8.18
CA PRO A 11 -1.95 12.33 7.79
C PRO A 11 -1.68 11.79 6.39
N HIS A 12 -1.32 12.67 5.44
CA HIS A 12 -1.01 12.28 4.07
C HIS A 12 0.30 11.47 4.00
N LEU A 13 1.33 11.88 4.75
CA LEU A 13 2.56 11.08 4.83
C LEU A 13 2.35 9.73 5.50
N GLY A 14 1.59 9.68 6.59
CA GLY A 14 1.26 8.42 7.27
C GLY A 14 0.56 7.45 6.32
N MET A 15 -0.39 7.96 5.54
CA MET A 15 -1.11 7.19 4.52
C MET A 15 -0.19 6.70 3.40
N LEU A 16 0.67 7.56 2.83
CA LEU A 16 1.62 7.16 1.78
C LEU A 16 2.61 6.12 2.29
N ASN A 17 3.14 6.30 3.50
CA ASN A 17 4.03 5.33 4.13
C ASN A 17 3.33 3.98 4.36
N GLN A 18 2.05 4.00 4.74
CA GLN A 18 1.26 2.79 4.88
C GLN A 18 1.09 2.06 3.54
N LEU A 19 0.79 2.78 2.45
CA LEU A 19 0.69 2.22 1.10
C LEU A 19 2.01 1.57 0.66
N ILE A 20 3.13 2.26 0.86
CA ILE A 20 4.47 1.75 0.53
C ILE A 20 4.77 0.48 1.34
N THR A 21 4.58 0.56 2.66
CA THR A 21 4.88 -0.55 3.58
C THR A 21 4.06 -1.80 3.24
N LEU A 22 2.74 -1.64 3.04
CA LEU A 22 1.86 -2.75 2.69
C LEU A 22 2.19 -3.31 1.31
N SER A 23 2.56 -2.46 0.34
CA SER A 23 2.93 -2.91 -1.00
C SER A 23 4.18 -3.78 -0.99
N HIS A 24 5.24 -3.35 -0.28
CA HIS A 24 6.45 -4.15 -0.12
C HIS A 24 6.19 -5.45 0.65
N GLN A 25 5.45 -5.39 1.75
CA GLN A 25 5.14 -6.56 2.57
C GLN A 25 4.35 -7.59 1.76
N LEU A 26 3.29 -7.17 1.07
CA LEU A 26 2.42 -8.06 0.29
C LEU A 26 3.18 -8.70 -0.88
N ASN A 27 4.05 -7.93 -1.55
CA ASN A 27 4.91 -8.45 -2.61
C ASN A 27 5.87 -9.52 -2.06
N SER A 28 6.64 -9.18 -1.02
CA SER A 28 7.57 -10.11 -0.38
C SER A 28 6.87 -11.39 0.07
N ASP A 29 5.72 -11.26 0.73
CA ASP A 29 4.99 -12.41 1.26
C ASP A 29 4.43 -13.32 0.16
N ALA A 30 4.03 -12.76 -0.98
CA ALA A 30 3.56 -13.54 -2.12
C ALA A 30 4.64 -14.45 -2.72
N PHE A 31 5.90 -14.05 -2.68
CA PHE A 31 7.00 -14.80 -3.30
C PHE A 31 7.84 -15.60 -2.30
N ASN A 32 7.97 -15.13 -1.06
CA ASN A 32 8.91 -15.68 -0.09
C ASN A 32 8.26 -16.60 0.95
N LEU A 33 6.94 -16.48 1.20
CA LEU A 33 6.28 -17.36 2.16
C LEU A 33 5.93 -18.73 1.56
N THR A 34 6.03 -19.75 2.41
CA THR A 34 5.57 -21.10 2.08
C THR A 34 4.09 -21.32 2.44
N ASN A 35 3.54 -20.44 3.29
CA ASN A 35 2.15 -20.43 3.74
C ASN A 35 1.51 -19.05 3.53
N HIS A 36 0.50 -19.00 2.68
CA HIS A 36 -0.15 -17.76 2.23
C HIS A 36 -1.52 -17.52 2.89
N LYS A 37 -1.82 -18.16 4.03
CA LYS A 37 -3.13 -18.05 4.72
C LYS A 37 -3.58 -16.62 5.01
N TYR A 38 -2.64 -15.67 5.15
CA TYR A 38 -2.93 -14.27 5.46
C TYR A 38 -2.97 -13.34 4.25
N MET A 39 -2.70 -13.82 3.03
CA MET A 39 -2.62 -12.96 1.84
C MET A 39 -3.93 -12.23 1.56
N ALA A 40 -5.08 -12.89 1.77
CA ALA A 40 -6.38 -12.23 1.65
C ALA A 40 -6.58 -11.11 2.68
N HIS A 41 -6.11 -11.32 3.91
CA HIS A 41 -6.21 -10.30 4.95
C HIS A 41 -5.28 -9.12 4.66
N GLN A 42 -4.02 -9.37 4.29
CA GLN A 42 -3.06 -8.34 3.94
C GLN A 42 -3.52 -7.52 2.72
N THR A 43 -4.13 -8.17 1.71
CA THR A 43 -4.73 -7.48 0.56
C THR A 43 -5.92 -6.60 0.98
N ALA A 44 -6.71 -7.03 1.97
CA ALA A 44 -7.79 -6.20 2.50
C ALA A 44 -7.27 -4.96 3.25
N LEU A 45 -6.13 -5.07 3.93
CA LEU A 45 -5.45 -3.91 4.54
C LEU A 45 -4.97 -2.93 3.46
N LEU A 46 -4.37 -3.43 2.37
CA LEU A 46 -3.98 -2.61 1.23
C LEU A 46 -5.18 -1.89 0.62
N TYR A 47 -6.31 -2.59 0.43
CA TYR A 47 -7.57 -1.99 -0.02
C TYR A 47 -8.03 -0.87 0.92
N GLN A 48 -7.95 -1.07 2.23
CA GLN A 48 -8.34 -0.05 3.20
C GLN A 48 -7.46 1.20 3.09
N SER A 49 -6.15 1.05 2.88
CA SER A 49 -5.22 2.17 2.67
C SER A 49 -5.49 2.89 1.35
N VAL A 50 -5.71 2.13 0.28
CA VAL A 50 -6.09 2.65 -1.04
C VAL A 50 -7.40 3.43 -0.97
N ASN A 51 -8.40 2.92 -0.26
CA ASN A 51 -9.69 3.60 -0.10
C ASN A 51 -9.58 4.90 0.73
N GLN A 52 -8.66 4.95 1.70
CA GLN A 52 -8.36 6.18 2.46
C GLN A 52 -7.66 7.24 1.62
N ALA A 53 -6.85 6.83 0.63
CA ALA A 53 -6.21 7.74 -0.32
C ALA A 53 -7.19 8.40 -1.32
N GLY A 54 -8.45 7.97 -1.33
CA GLY A 54 -9.52 8.64 -2.04
C GLY A 54 -9.37 8.56 -3.55
N THR A 55 -9.68 9.65 -4.25
CA THR A 55 -9.79 9.68 -5.71
C THR A 55 -8.50 9.36 -6.43
N LEU A 56 -7.34 9.66 -5.83
CA LEU A 56 -6.01 9.41 -6.42
C LEU A 56 -5.73 7.92 -6.64
N MET A 57 -6.36 7.04 -5.85
CA MET A 57 -6.10 5.59 -5.89
C MET A 57 -7.34 4.78 -6.30
N MET A 58 -8.32 5.43 -6.94
CA MET A 58 -9.61 4.81 -7.25
C MET A 58 -9.49 3.61 -8.20
N ASP A 59 -8.54 3.64 -9.13
CA ASP A 59 -8.35 2.53 -10.07
C ASP A 59 -7.76 1.29 -9.38
N TYR A 60 -6.84 1.48 -8.43
CA TYR A 60 -6.36 0.39 -7.56
C TYR A 60 -7.46 -0.17 -6.69
N LYS A 61 -8.35 0.68 -6.17
CA LYS A 61 -9.52 0.22 -5.40
C LYS A 61 -10.35 -0.76 -6.23
N LYS A 62 -10.75 -0.36 -7.44
CA LYS A 62 -11.55 -1.19 -8.35
C LYS A 62 -10.81 -2.47 -8.75
N ASN A 63 -9.51 -2.36 -9.03
CA ASN A 63 -8.68 -3.52 -9.37
C ASN A 63 -8.62 -4.54 -8.23
N ILE A 64 -8.47 -4.08 -6.98
CA ILE A 64 -8.48 -4.97 -5.82
C ILE A 64 -9.86 -5.62 -5.67
N GLU A 65 -10.94 -4.84 -5.75
CA GLU A 65 -12.32 -5.34 -5.67
C GLU A 65 -12.61 -6.45 -6.71
N SER A 66 -12.19 -6.24 -7.96
CA SER A 66 -12.45 -7.21 -9.05
C SER A 66 -11.70 -8.52 -8.88
N ASN A 67 -10.50 -8.49 -8.28
CA ASN A 67 -9.62 -9.66 -8.16
C ASN A 67 -9.75 -10.36 -6.79
N PHE A 68 -10.28 -9.69 -5.76
CA PHE A 68 -10.29 -10.19 -4.39
C PHE A 68 -11.03 -11.53 -4.23
N LYS A 69 -12.10 -11.75 -4.99
CA LYS A 69 -12.82 -13.04 -4.97
C LYS A 69 -11.95 -14.17 -5.50
N SER A 70 -11.21 -13.93 -6.59
CA SER A 70 -10.30 -14.90 -7.19
C SER A 70 -9.13 -15.22 -6.25
N LEU A 71 -8.55 -14.18 -5.63
CA LEU A 71 -7.51 -14.33 -4.61
C LEU A 71 -7.93 -15.29 -3.49
N LYS A 72 -9.12 -15.06 -2.91
CA LYS A 72 -9.63 -15.91 -1.82
C LYS A 72 -9.85 -17.36 -2.28
N ALA A 73 -10.38 -17.55 -3.48
CA ALA A 73 -10.59 -18.89 -4.04
C ALA A 73 -9.26 -19.63 -4.25
N GLY A 74 -8.22 -18.93 -4.73
CA GLY A 74 -6.89 -19.49 -4.92
C GLY A 74 -6.18 -19.92 -3.63
N LEU A 75 -6.60 -19.39 -2.48
CA LEU A 75 -6.05 -19.73 -1.17
C LEU A 75 -6.73 -20.92 -0.50
N VAL A 76 -7.84 -21.42 -1.05
CA VAL A 76 -8.52 -22.61 -0.52
C VAL A 76 -7.66 -23.85 -0.81
N PRO A 77 -7.14 -24.55 0.21
CA PRO A 77 -6.36 -25.74 -0.01
C PRO A 77 -7.21 -26.85 -0.63
N LYS A 78 -6.62 -27.64 -1.54
CA LYS A 78 -7.33 -28.74 -2.23
C LYS A 78 -7.57 -29.92 -1.30
N ASP A 79 -6.65 -30.15 -0.37
CA ASP A 79 -6.69 -31.21 0.63
C ASP A 79 -6.68 -30.60 2.04
N LYS A 80 -7.32 -31.26 3.01
CA LYS A 80 -7.47 -30.76 4.40
C LYS A 80 -6.13 -30.45 5.08
N ASP A 81 -5.08 -31.22 4.75
CA ASP A 81 -3.75 -31.08 5.36
C ASP A 81 -2.81 -30.20 4.51
N SER A 82 -3.29 -29.69 3.37
CA SER A 82 -2.47 -28.86 2.49
C SER A 82 -2.42 -27.41 2.96
N VAL A 83 -1.25 -26.80 2.81
CA VAL A 83 -1.01 -25.41 3.21
C VAL A 83 -1.54 -24.47 2.11
N PRO A 84 -2.29 -23.40 2.46
CA PRO A 84 -2.69 -22.37 1.50
C PRO A 84 -1.51 -21.81 0.73
N ARG A 85 -1.57 -21.88 -0.61
CA ARG A 85 -0.54 -21.31 -1.48
C ARG A 85 -1.16 -20.49 -2.59
N LEU A 86 -0.61 -19.31 -2.83
CA LEU A 86 -1.04 -18.50 -3.97
C LEU A 86 -0.68 -19.18 -5.29
N PRO A 87 -1.65 -19.32 -6.20
CA PRO A 87 -1.39 -19.66 -7.59
C PRO A 87 -0.51 -18.60 -8.27
N HIS A 88 0.24 -19.00 -9.29
CA HIS A 88 1.18 -18.12 -10.00
C HIS A 88 0.49 -16.84 -10.52
N GLU A 89 -0.67 -16.97 -11.17
CA GLU A 89 -1.46 -15.83 -11.66
C GLU A 89 -1.75 -14.80 -10.56
N GLN A 90 -2.04 -15.26 -9.33
CA GLN A 90 -2.33 -14.35 -8.22
C GLN A 90 -1.07 -13.72 -7.64
N LYS A 91 0.07 -14.38 -7.74
CA LYS A 91 1.37 -13.78 -7.41
C LYS A 91 1.74 -12.67 -8.39
N GLU A 92 1.56 -12.92 -9.69
CA GLU A 92 1.78 -11.92 -10.73
C GLU A 92 0.85 -10.73 -10.58
N TRP A 93 -0.43 -10.97 -10.30
CA TRP A 93 -1.37 -9.88 -10.03
C TRP A 93 -0.95 -9.05 -8.80
N ILE A 94 -0.58 -9.69 -7.69
CA ILE A 94 -0.07 -8.98 -6.50
C ILE A 94 1.19 -8.19 -6.84
N ASN A 95 2.11 -8.77 -7.62
CA ASN A 95 3.32 -8.07 -8.06
C ASN A 95 2.99 -6.79 -8.83
N ASN A 96 2.11 -6.90 -9.82
CA ASN A 96 1.72 -5.78 -10.67
C ASN A 96 0.99 -4.69 -9.88
N VAL A 97 0.02 -5.04 -9.04
CA VAL A 97 -0.72 -4.03 -8.27
C VAL A 97 0.18 -3.32 -7.26
N THR A 98 1.09 -4.04 -6.61
CA THR A 98 2.01 -3.45 -5.62
C THR A 98 3.10 -2.60 -6.29
N ALA A 99 3.65 -3.02 -7.42
CA ALA A 99 4.61 -2.24 -8.18
C ALA A 99 4.00 -0.93 -8.70
N ASN A 100 2.81 -1.00 -9.31
CA ASN A 100 2.15 0.18 -9.86
C ASN A 100 1.79 1.20 -8.74
N ILE A 101 1.33 0.74 -7.58
CA ILE A 101 1.09 1.63 -6.43
C ILE A 101 2.39 2.32 -5.99
N LEU A 102 3.51 1.58 -5.94
CA LEU A 102 4.80 2.15 -5.57
C LEU A 102 5.27 3.20 -6.58
N ASP A 103 5.18 2.89 -7.87
CA ASP A 103 5.55 3.80 -8.95
C ASP A 103 4.71 5.09 -8.91
N ASP A 104 3.40 4.97 -8.73
CA ASP A 104 2.51 6.13 -8.64
C ASP A 104 2.82 6.98 -7.40
N VAL A 105 3.05 6.35 -6.24
CA VAL A 105 3.42 7.06 -5.01
C VAL A 105 4.78 7.77 -5.16
N GLN A 106 5.74 7.16 -5.86
CA GLN A 106 7.06 7.76 -6.12
C GLN A 106 7.01 8.87 -7.18
N SER A 107 6.06 8.82 -8.10
CA SER A 107 5.85 9.84 -9.13
C SER A 107 5.12 11.10 -8.63
N LEU A 108 4.58 11.06 -7.40
CA LEU A 108 3.88 12.20 -6.82
C LEU A 108 4.81 13.44 -6.80
N PRO A 109 4.32 14.62 -7.23
CA PRO A 109 5.15 15.79 -7.35
C PRO A 109 5.84 16.13 -6.01
N PRO A 110 7.12 16.53 -6.03
CA PRO A 110 7.80 17.07 -4.84
C PRO A 110 7.04 18.24 -4.23
N GLY A 111 6.16 18.93 -4.97
CA GLY A 111 5.27 19.97 -4.45
C GLY A 111 4.34 19.54 -3.31
N LEU A 112 4.10 18.24 -3.12
CA LEU A 112 3.38 17.70 -1.94
C LEU A 112 4.29 17.57 -0.70
N THR A 113 5.62 17.51 -0.89
CA THR A 113 6.63 17.43 0.18
C THR A 113 7.37 18.76 0.41
N GLN A 114 7.35 19.67 -0.58
CA GLN A 114 8.07 20.95 -0.56
C GLN A 114 7.61 21.90 0.55
N PRO A 115 6.31 22.08 0.83
CA PRO A 115 5.86 22.86 1.98
C PRO A 115 6.40 22.32 3.30
N MET A 116 6.66 21.02 3.36
CA MET A 116 7.17 20.32 4.53
C MET A 116 8.69 20.50 4.69
N ILE A 117 9.45 20.42 3.59
CA ILE A 117 10.88 20.76 3.58
C ILE A 117 11.04 22.22 4.03
N SER A 118 10.27 23.15 3.46
CA SER A 118 10.31 24.56 3.84
C SER A 118 9.93 24.79 5.31
N ALA A 119 8.92 24.09 5.84
CA ALA A 119 8.53 24.17 7.24
C ALA A 119 9.59 23.57 8.19
N MET A 120 10.20 22.44 7.83
CA MET A 120 11.29 21.81 8.58
C MET A 120 12.53 22.71 8.60
N THR A 121 12.94 23.24 7.46
CA THR A 121 14.07 24.18 7.37
C THR A 121 13.83 25.44 8.22
N PHE A 122 12.61 25.97 8.24
CA PHE A 122 12.26 27.11 9.10
C PHE A 122 12.36 26.76 10.59
N VAL A 123 11.87 25.59 11.02
CA VAL A 123 11.97 25.14 12.42
C VAL A 123 13.43 24.92 12.83
N GLU A 124 14.25 24.34 11.94
CA GLU A 124 15.68 24.15 12.15
C GLU A 124 16.40 25.49 12.35
N GLN A 125 16.05 26.51 11.57
CA GLN A 125 16.60 27.87 11.66
C GLN A 125 16.15 28.62 12.92
N GLN A 126 14.95 28.35 13.45
CA GLN A 126 14.45 28.94 14.70
C GLN A 126 15.06 28.30 15.96
N ARG A 127 15.74 27.15 15.80
CA ARG A 127 16.39 26.41 16.89
C ARG A 127 17.84 26.83 17.11
N GLN A 128 18.40 27.63 16.20
CA GLN A 128 19.72 28.27 16.30
C GLN A 128 19.57 29.68 16.86
#